data_AF-A0A8J6T483-F1
#
_entry.id   AF-A0A8J6T483-F1
#
_cell.length_a   1.000
_cell.length_b   1.000
_cell.length_c   1.000
_cell.angle_alpha   90.00
_cell.angle_beta   90.00
_cell.angle_gamma   90.00
#
_symmetry.space_group_name_H-M   'P 1'
#
loop_
_entity.id
_entity.type
_entity.pdbx_description
1 polymer ?
#
loop_
_entity_poly.entity_id
_entity_poly.type
_entity_poly.pdbx_seq_one_letter_code
_entity_poly.pdbx_strand_id
1 'polypeptide(L)'
;AAITKGQYALDAPVSGGDVGAREAKLSIMVGGDELAFASVLPLLEQMGTNIVYQGKAGAGQHTKMCNQIAIASNMIGVCEALAYASTTGLDPETVLKSISSGAAGSWSLSNLAPRILVGNDEPGFYVKHFIKDMGIALEVAKEVGLHTPGLALAHSLYKQLADMGLEEKGTQALYKVLMPH
;
A
#
# COMPACT_ATOMS: atom_id res chain seq x y z
N ALA A 1 -5.76 -20.53 20.75
CA ALA A 1 -5.05 -21.67 20.14
C ALA A 1 -3.56 -21.74 20.55
N ALA A 2 -2.76 -20.67 20.39
CA ALA A 2 -1.36 -20.68 20.82
C ALA A 2 -1.20 -20.70 22.35
N ILE A 3 -1.91 -19.81 23.06
CA ILE A 3 -1.86 -19.70 24.53
C ILE A 3 -2.23 -21.02 25.21
N THR A 4 -3.24 -21.73 24.69
CA THR A 4 -3.68 -23.04 25.19
C THR A 4 -2.63 -24.14 25.03
N LYS A 5 -1.55 -23.89 24.28
CA LYS A 5 -0.38 -24.78 24.12
C LYS A 5 0.88 -24.22 24.80
N GLY A 6 0.76 -23.18 25.63
CA GLY A 6 1.91 -22.51 26.26
C GLY A 6 2.78 -21.72 25.27
N GLN A 7 2.24 -21.34 24.12
CA GLN A 7 2.95 -20.60 23.08
C GLN A 7 2.35 -19.22 22.87
N TYR A 8 3.17 -18.29 22.39
CA TYR A 8 2.73 -16.97 21.95
C TYR A 8 2.66 -16.92 20.42
N ALA A 9 1.72 -16.11 19.91
CA ALA A 9 1.59 -15.85 18.48
C ALA A 9 1.41 -14.34 18.29
N LEU A 10 2.12 -13.79 17.30
CA LEU A 10 2.05 -12.39 16.90
C LEU A 10 1.72 -12.32 15.41
N ASP A 11 0.78 -11.46 15.03
CA ASP A 11 0.59 -11.06 13.65
C ASP A 11 1.43 -9.81 13.36
N ALA A 12 2.42 -9.93 12.46
CA ALA A 12 3.37 -8.88 12.17
C ALA A 12 3.48 -8.57 10.66
N PRO A 13 2.38 -8.17 9.98
CA PRO A 13 2.45 -7.76 8.59
C PRO A 13 3.38 -6.55 8.38
N VAL A 14 3.93 -6.45 7.17
CA VAL A 14 4.95 -5.45 6.83
C VAL A 14 4.56 -4.56 5.67
N SER A 15 5.20 -3.39 5.59
CA SER A 15 5.16 -2.45 4.46
C SER A 15 6.56 -1.96 4.13
N GLY A 16 6.85 -1.71 2.85
CA GLY A 16 8.19 -1.28 2.39
C GLY A 16 8.68 -1.95 1.10
N GLY A 17 7.99 -3.01 0.63
CA GLY A 17 8.31 -3.73 -0.59
C GLY A 17 9.68 -4.40 -0.55
N ASP A 18 10.14 -4.89 -1.71
CA ASP A 18 11.38 -5.66 -1.83
C ASP A 18 12.61 -4.84 -1.42
N VAL A 19 12.64 -3.55 -1.75
CA VAL A 19 13.75 -2.65 -1.37
C VAL A 19 13.79 -2.48 0.15
N GLY A 20 12.65 -2.18 0.79
CA GLY A 20 12.58 -2.05 2.24
C GLY A 20 12.98 -3.34 2.96
N ALA A 21 12.63 -4.51 2.41
CA ALA A 21 13.06 -5.79 2.96
C ALA A 21 14.58 -6.01 2.85
N ARG A 22 15.17 -5.77 1.67
CA ARG A 22 16.62 -5.93 1.45
C ARG A 22 17.46 -4.96 2.27
N GLU A 23 16.96 -3.76 2.50
CA GLU A 23 17.66 -2.70 3.24
C GLU A 23 17.36 -2.71 4.75
N ALA A 24 16.59 -3.69 5.26
CA ALA A 24 16.14 -3.74 6.65
C ALA A 24 15.39 -2.46 7.12
N LYS A 25 14.56 -1.90 6.24
CA LYS A 25 13.77 -0.67 6.45
C LYS A 25 12.26 -0.92 6.40
N LEU A 26 11.82 -2.14 6.68
CA LEU A 26 10.39 -2.44 6.74
C LEU A 26 9.70 -1.64 7.85
N SER A 27 8.46 -1.24 7.59
CA SER A 27 7.52 -0.90 8.64
C SER A 27 6.79 -2.17 9.06
N ILE A 28 6.80 -2.49 10.35
CA ILE A 28 6.28 -3.74 10.91
C ILE A 28 5.15 -3.40 11.90
N MET A 29 3.95 -3.91 11.63
CA MET A 29 2.74 -3.63 12.40
C MET A 29 2.42 -4.86 13.24
N VAL A 30 2.63 -4.81 14.55
CA VAL A 30 2.58 -6.03 15.39
C VAL A 30 1.33 -6.06 16.26
N GLY A 31 0.47 -7.06 16.07
CA GLY A 31 -0.61 -7.44 16.97
C GLY A 31 -0.29 -8.70 17.76
N GLY A 32 -0.76 -8.78 19.00
CA GLY A 32 -0.64 -10.00 19.81
C GLY A 32 -0.49 -9.73 21.31
N ASP A 33 0.34 -10.54 21.97
CA ASP A 33 0.68 -10.36 23.38
C ASP A 33 1.85 -9.37 23.52
N GLU A 34 1.73 -8.43 24.46
CA GLU A 34 2.70 -7.34 24.63
C GLU A 34 4.06 -7.82 25.15
N LEU A 35 4.08 -8.81 26.06
CA LEU A 35 5.33 -9.38 26.56
C LEU A 35 6.03 -10.20 25.48
N ALA A 36 5.26 -10.96 24.70
CA ALA A 36 5.79 -11.66 23.52
C ALA A 36 6.38 -10.66 22.51
N PHE A 37 5.69 -9.57 22.22
CA PHE A 37 6.21 -8.50 21.35
C PHE A 37 7.53 -7.94 21.89
N ALA A 38 7.58 -7.54 23.16
CA ALA A 38 8.80 -7.01 23.79
C ALA A 38 9.97 -8.00 23.69
N SER A 39 9.69 -9.31 23.84
CA SER A 39 10.73 -10.34 23.76
C SER A 39 11.32 -10.53 22.36
N VAL A 40 10.55 -10.26 21.30
CA VAL A 40 11.01 -10.43 19.91
C VAL A 40 11.39 -9.12 19.23
N LEU A 41 11.13 -7.97 19.86
CA LEU A 41 11.45 -6.65 19.31
C LEU A 41 12.90 -6.53 18.81
N PRO A 42 13.94 -7.01 19.54
CA PRO A 42 15.31 -6.95 19.04
C PRO A 42 15.55 -7.70 17.72
N LEU A 43 14.74 -8.73 17.44
CA LEU A 43 14.80 -9.47 16.18
C LEU A 43 14.09 -8.70 15.05
N LEU A 44 12.95 -8.06 15.37
CA LEU A 44 12.21 -7.23 14.42
C LEU A 44 13.03 -6.00 13.99
N GLU A 45 13.81 -5.43 14.90
CA GLU A 45 14.74 -4.31 14.65
C GLU A 45 15.84 -4.64 13.64
N GLN A 46 16.13 -5.92 13.38
CA GLN A 46 17.06 -6.33 12.33
C GLN A 46 16.44 -6.28 10.93
N MET A 47 15.12 -6.14 10.82
CA MET A 47 14.38 -6.19 9.56
C MET A 47 13.68 -4.87 9.23
N GLY A 48 13.48 -4.00 10.20
CA GLY A 48 12.67 -2.80 10.04
C GLY A 48 13.10 -1.63 10.90
N THR A 49 12.76 -0.44 10.43
CA THR A 49 13.07 0.83 11.12
C THR A 49 11.84 1.46 11.77
N ASN A 50 10.63 1.01 11.42
CA ASN A 50 9.38 1.49 12.01
C ASN A 50 8.54 0.32 12.52
N ILE A 51 8.73 -0.04 13.78
CA ILE A 51 8.12 -1.21 14.41
C ILE A 51 7.15 -0.71 15.48
N VAL A 52 5.86 -1.01 15.32
CA VAL A 52 4.80 -0.45 16.16
C VAL A 52 3.89 -1.56 16.66
N TYR A 53 3.74 -1.65 17.98
CA TYR A 53 2.72 -2.49 18.61
C TYR A 53 1.34 -1.87 18.42
N GLN A 54 0.43 -2.64 17.82
CA GLN A 54 -0.92 -2.22 17.43
C GLN A 54 -1.99 -2.67 18.42
N GLY A 55 -1.62 -3.49 19.41
CA GLY A 55 -2.53 -4.04 20.40
C GLY A 55 -2.67 -5.56 20.27
N LYS A 56 -3.86 -6.08 20.63
CA LYS A 56 -4.11 -7.51 20.74
C LYS A 56 -4.05 -8.23 19.39
N ALA A 57 -4.07 -9.57 19.43
CA ALA A 57 -4.06 -10.42 18.25
C ALA A 57 -5.07 -9.95 17.18
N GLY A 58 -4.62 -9.86 15.93
CA GLY A 58 -5.36 -9.35 14.78
C GLY A 58 -5.16 -7.86 14.52
N ALA A 59 -4.69 -7.08 15.50
CA ALA A 59 -4.54 -5.63 15.34
C ALA A 59 -3.48 -5.26 14.28
N GLY A 60 -2.40 -6.04 14.15
CA GLY A 60 -1.40 -5.83 13.10
C GLY A 60 -2.01 -6.00 11.71
N GLN A 61 -2.82 -7.04 11.50
CA GLN A 61 -3.55 -7.27 10.24
C GLN A 61 -4.55 -6.15 9.95
N HIS A 62 -5.34 -5.71 10.93
CA HIS A 62 -6.26 -4.58 10.74
C HIS A 62 -5.52 -3.29 10.40
N THR A 63 -4.39 -3.02 11.06
CA THR A 63 -3.54 -1.87 10.71
C THR A 63 -2.98 -1.99 9.29
N LYS A 64 -2.59 -3.18 8.85
CA LYS A 64 -2.20 -3.41 7.45
C LYS A 64 -3.33 -3.06 6.49
N MET A 65 -4.58 -3.44 6.79
CA MET A 65 -5.73 -3.08 5.96
C MET A 65 -5.93 -1.57 5.92
N CYS A 66 -5.82 -0.85 7.04
CA CYS A 66 -5.85 0.62 7.05
C CYS A 66 -4.82 1.22 6.07
N ASN A 67 -3.60 0.70 6.07
CA ASN A 67 -2.55 1.12 5.14
C ASN A 67 -2.94 0.85 3.67
N GLN A 68 -3.44 -0.36 3.35
CA GLN A 68 -3.83 -0.69 1.98
C GLN A 68 -5.00 0.16 1.48
N ILE A 69 -5.98 0.46 2.34
CA ILE A 69 -7.12 1.34 2.02
C ILE A 69 -6.64 2.76 1.67
N ALA A 70 -5.73 3.31 2.48
CA ALA A 70 -5.18 4.64 2.24
C ALA A 70 -4.39 4.70 0.93
N ILE A 71 -3.54 3.69 0.66
CA ILE A 71 -2.78 3.62 -0.60
C ILE A 71 -3.71 3.51 -1.80
N ALA A 72 -4.79 2.72 -1.71
CA ALA A 72 -5.67 2.44 -2.85
C ALA A 72 -6.32 3.71 -3.40
N SER A 73 -6.90 4.53 -2.52
CA SER A 73 -7.52 5.78 -2.92
C SER A 73 -6.48 6.84 -3.32
N ASN A 74 -5.34 6.89 -2.62
CA ASN A 74 -4.26 7.81 -2.95
C ASN A 74 -3.68 7.57 -4.35
N MET A 75 -3.52 6.30 -4.76
CA MET A 75 -3.00 5.98 -6.09
C MET A 75 -3.91 6.43 -7.22
N ILE A 76 -5.23 6.38 -7.05
CA ILE A 76 -6.16 6.98 -8.02
C ILE A 76 -5.85 8.47 -8.17
N GLY A 77 -5.82 9.21 -7.07
CA GLY A 77 -5.57 10.65 -7.10
C GLY A 77 -4.21 11.02 -7.72
N VAL A 78 -3.15 10.25 -7.42
CA VAL A 78 -1.83 10.44 -8.05
C VAL A 78 -1.91 10.22 -9.56
N CYS A 79 -2.51 9.11 -10.00
CA CYS A 79 -2.60 8.78 -11.42
C CYS A 79 -3.49 9.79 -12.19
N GLU A 80 -4.63 10.20 -11.63
CA GLU A 80 -5.52 11.20 -12.22
C GLU A 80 -4.86 12.58 -12.33
N ALA A 81 -4.16 13.03 -11.28
CA ALA A 81 -3.46 14.31 -11.30
C ALA A 81 -2.39 14.36 -12.39
N LEU A 82 -1.62 13.27 -12.57
CA LEU A 82 -0.63 13.16 -13.63
C LEU A 82 -1.29 13.09 -15.02
N ALA A 83 -2.35 12.29 -15.17
CA ALA A 83 -3.04 12.13 -16.44
C ALA A 83 -3.67 13.46 -16.89
N TYR A 84 -4.24 14.21 -15.94
CA TYR A 84 -4.75 15.56 -16.18
C TYR A 84 -3.64 16.53 -16.60
N ALA A 85 -2.50 16.55 -15.89
CA ALA A 85 -1.36 17.40 -16.24
C ALA A 85 -0.89 17.11 -17.68
N SER A 86 -0.67 15.83 -18.01
CA SER A 86 -0.25 15.42 -19.36
C SER A 86 -1.28 15.78 -20.43
N THR A 87 -2.57 15.55 -20.18
CA THR A 87 -3.65 15.82 -21.14
C THR A 87 -3.87 17.31 -21.39
N THR A 88 -3.66 18.15 -20.38
CA THR A 88 -3.81 19.61 -20.47
C THR A 88 -2.54 20.32 -20.97
N GLY A 89 -1.48 19.57 -21.31
CA GLY A 89 -0.23 20.13 -21.82
C GLY A 89 0.67 20.77 -20.75
N LEU A 90 0.40 20.52 -19.46
CA LEU A 90 1.30 20.90 -18.39
C LEU A 90 2.52 19.97 -18.38
N ASP A 91 3.68 20.52 -18.01
CA ASP A 91 4.86 19.71 -17.70
C ASP A 91 4.67 18.99 -16.35
N PRO A 92 4.54 17.64 -16.33
CA PRO A 92 4.29 16.91 -15.10
C PRO A 92 5.41 17.04 -14.07
N GLU A 93 6.67 17.23 -14.50
CA GLU A 93 7.78 17.43 -13.56
C GLU A 93 7.62 18.74 -12.78
N THR A 94 7.25 19.81 -13.48
CA THR A 94 6.95 21.11 -12.86
C THR A 94 5.74 21.01 -11.94
N VAL A 95 4.67 20.30 -12.34
CA VAL A 95 3.51 20.04 -11.46
C VAL A 95 3.94 19.35 -10.17
N LEU A 96 4.75 18.28 -10.27
CA LEU A 96 5.22 17.54 -9.10
C LEU A 96 6.02 18.42 -8.13
N LYS A 97 6.82 19.38 -8.61
CA LYS A 97 7.54 20.33 -7.73
C LYS A 97 6.60 21.15 -6.85
N SER A 98 5.41 21.50 -7.37
CA SER A 98 4.42 22.30 -6.63
C SER A 98 3.58 21.46 -5.67
N ILE A 99 3.12 20.28 -6.09
CA ILE A 99 2.11 19.55 -5.31
C ILE A 99 2.69 18.49 -4.36
N SER A 100 3.95 18.06 -4.56
CA SER A 100 4.56 17.01 -3.72
C SER A 100 4.89 17.44 -2.30
N SER A 101 5.10 18.75 -2.06
CA SER A 101 5.43 19.30 -0.74
C SER A 101 4.24 19.94 -0.02
N GLY A 102 3.11 20.10 -0.71
CA GLY A 102 1.90 20.72 -0.18
C GLY A 102 0.92 19.69 0.41
N ALA A 103 -0.35 20.10 0.54
CA ALA A 103 -1.42 19.25 1.08
C ALA A 103 -1.68 17.97 0.26
N ALA A 104 -1.29 17.95 -1.02
CA ALA A 104 -1.37 16.77 -1.88
C ALA A 104 -0.17 15.81 -1.72
N GLY A 105 0.85 16.19 -0.94
CA GLY A 105 2.06 15.42 -0.74
C GLY A 105 1.79 14.03 -0.17
N SER A 106 2.37 13.01 -0.80
CA SER A 106 2.32 11.62 -0.33
C SER A 106 3.56 10.86 -0.78
N TRP A 107 3.88 9.74 -0.12
CA TRP A 107 4.99 8.89 -0.54
C TRP A 107 4.82 8.44 -1.99
N SER A 108 3.60 8.06 -2.41
CA SER A 108 3.31 7.68 -3.80
C SER A 108 3.60 8.81 -4.77
N LEU A 109 3.21 10.05 -4.44
CA LEU A 109 3.45 11.19 -5.31
C LEU A 109 4.95 11.49 -5.42
N SER A 110 5.70 11.41 -4.33
CA SER A 110 7.15 11.67 -4.36
C SER A 110 7.99 10.55 -4.97
N ASN A 111 7.54 9.29 -4.91
CA ASN A 111 8.36 8.12 -5.28
C ASN A 111 7.83 7.34 -6.48
N LEU A 112 6.52 7.29 -6.70
CA LEU A 112 5.91 6.55 -7.80
C LEU A 112 5.59 7.44 -8.99
N ALA A 113 5.21 8.72 -8.78
CA ALA A 113 4.95 9.63 -9.89
C ALA A 113 6.16 9.81 -10.82
N PRO A 114 7.41 10.03 -10.33
CA PRO A 114 8.57 10.10 -11.23
C PRO A 114 8.78 8.84 -12.07
N ARG A 115 8.41 7.67 -11.52
CA ARG A 115 8.48 6.39 -12.25
C ARG A 115 7.44 6.33 -13.37
N ILE A 116 6.23 6.84 -13.13
CA ILE A 116 5.19 6.99 -14.16
C ILE A 116 5.71 7.86 -15.32
N LEU A 117 6.35 8.99 -15.02
CA LEU A 117 6.83 9.95 -16.03
C LEU A 117 7.85 9.35 -16.99
N VAL A 118 8.72 8.47 -16.50
CA VAL A 118 9.72 7.76 -17.32
C VAL A 118 9.23 6.41 -17.85
N GLY A 119 7.94 6.09 -17.69
CA GLY A 119 7.35 4.84 -18.17
C GLY A 119 7.80 3.58 -17.41
N ASN A 120 8.34 3.72 -16.19
CA ASN A 120 8.79 2.60 -15.36
C ASN A 120 7.63 2.05 -14.52
N ASP A 121 7.07 0.95 -14.98
CA ASP A 121 6.02 0.19 -14.31
C ASP A 121 6.53 -1.05 -13.55
N GLU A 122 7.84 -1.16 -13.31
CA GLU A 122 8.39 -2.30 -12.60
C GLU A 122 7.87 -2.36 -11.15
N PRO A 123 7.61 -3.57 -10.61
CA PRO A 123 6.95 -3.70 -9.32
C PRO A 123 7.90 -3.35 -8.16
N GLY A 124 7.49 -2.37 -7.34
CA GLY A 124 7.88 -2.33 -5.92
C GLY A 124 6.83 -3.01 -5.02
N PHE A 125 5.60 -3.07 -5.53
CA PHE A 125 4.49 -3.86 -5.01
C PHE A 125 3.60 -4.26 -6.19
N TYR A 126 3.34 -5.56 -6.33
CA TYR A 126 2.62 -6.10 -7.48
C TYR A 126 1.13 -5.77 -7.46
N VAL A 127 0.56 -5.47 -8.64
CA VAL A 127 -0.89 -5.25 -8.82
C VAL A 127 -1.70 -6.45 -8.35
N LYS A 128 -1.32 -7.70 -8.68
CA LYS A 128 -2.03 -8.91 -8.23
C LYS A 128 -2.12 -9.03 -6.70
N HIS A 129 -1.06 -8.66 -5.99
CA HIS A 129 -1.05 -8.68 -4.52
C HIS A 129 -1.91 -7.56 -3.97
N PHE A 130 -1.91 -6.39 -4.61
CA PHE A 130 -2.74 -5.28 -4.18
C PHE A 130 -4.24 -5.56 -4.38
N ILE A 131 -4.62 -6.20 -5.49
CA ILE A 131 -5.99 -6.67 -5.74
C ILE A 131 -6.45 -7.61 -4.62
N LYS A 132 -5.61 -8.60 -4.27
CA LYS A 132 -5.90 -9.53 -3.17
C LYS A 132 -6.12 -8.79 -1.85
N ASP A 133 -5.22 -7.88 -1.48
CA ASP A 133 -5.30 -7.13 -0.23
C ASP A 133 -6.55 -6.24 -0.17
N MET A 134 -6.89 -5.55 -1.27
CA MET A 134 -8.12 -4.77 -1.36
C MET A 134 -9.37 -5.65 -1.26
N GLY A 135 -9.34 -6.86 -1.84
CA GLY A 135 -10.41 -7.84 -1.69
C GLY A 135 -10.66 -8.22 -0.23
N ILE A 136 -9.59 -8.55 0.51
CA ILE A 136 -9.68 -8.85 1.96
C ILE A 136 -10.22 -7.65 2.72
N ALA A 137 -9.71 -6.44 2.45
CA ALA A 137 -10.17 -5.22 3.10
C ALA A 137 -11.66 -4.92 2.84
N LEU A 138 -12.15 -5.18 1.62
CA LEU A 138 -13.57 -5.04 1.25
C LEU A 138 -14.45 -6.06 1.99
N GLU A 139 -13.99 -7.30 2.11
CA GLU A 139 -14.70 -8.35 2.86
C GLU A 139 -14.83 -7.98 4.33
N VAL A 140 -13.73 -7.58 4.98
CA VAL A 140 -13.72 -7.14 6.38
C VAL A 140 -14.59 -5.90 6.57
N ALA A 141 -14.50 -4.90 5.67
CA ALA A 141 -15.33 -3.69 5.74
C ALA A 141 -16.83 -4.03 5.69
N LYS A 142 -17.21 -4.99 4.84
CA LYS A 142 -18.59 -5.49 4.76
C LYS A 142 -19.04 -6.16 6.06
N GLU A 143 -18.20 -7.02 6.64
CA GLU A 143 -18.51 -7.72 7.90
C GLU A 143 -18.78 -6.75 9.06
N VAL A 144 -18.05 -5.64 9.12
CA VAL A 144 -18.21 -4.62 10.18
C VAL A 144 -19.19 -3.50 9.82
N GLY A 145 -19.87 -3.59 8.68
CA GLY A 145 -20.84 -2.58 8.24
C GLY A 145 -20.23 -1.23 7.82
N LEU A 146 -18.95 -1.20 7.45
CA LEU A 146 -18.26 0.00 6.98
C LEU A 146 -18.38 0.15 5.46
N HIS A 147 -18.87 1.30 5.01
CA HIS A 147 -18.91 1.64 3.59
C HIS A 147 -17.57 2.24 3.12
N THR A 148 -16.89 1.59 2.16
CA THR A 148 -15.58 2.01 1.65
C THR A 148 -15.60 2.25 0.13
N PRO A 149 -16.23 3.34 -0.37
CA PRO A 149 -16.44 3.55 -1.80
C PRO A 149 -15.13 3.77 -2.58
N GLY A 150 -14.17 4.52 -2.02
CA GLY A 150 -12.87 4.74 -2.65
C GLY A 150 -12.07 3.45 -2.85
N LEU A 151 -12.12 2.54 -1.85
CA LEU A 151 -11.53 1.21 -1.95
C LEU A 151 -12.18 0.37 -3.05
N ALA A 152 -13.52 0.40 -3.13
CA ALA A 152 -14.26 -0.36 -4.13
C ALA A 152 -13.93 0.10 -5.57
N LEU A 153 -13.84 1.42 -5.78
CA LEU A 153 -13.44 2.00 -7.07
C LEU A 153 -12.00 1.58 -7.41
N ALA A 154 -11.05 1.76 -6.49
CA ALA A 154 -9.66 1.36 -6.70
C ALA A 154 -9.54 -0.12 -7.07
N HIS A 155 -10.24 -0.98 -6.35
CA HIS A 155 -10.26 -2.41 -6.63
C HIS A 155 -10.79 -2.73 -8.04
N SER A 156 -11.84 -2.04 -8.51
CA SER A 156 -12.33 -2.21 -9.89
C SER A 156 -11.32 -1.75 -10.95
N LEU A 157 -10.65 -0.62 -10.74
CA LEU A 157 -9.68 -0.09 -11.70
C LEU A 157 -8.41 -0.95 -11.77
N TYR A 158 -7.95 -1.48 -10.63
CA TYR A 158 -6.83 -2.42 -10.62
C TYR A 158 -7.19 -3.76 -11.23
N LYS A 159 -8.44 -4.23 -11.11
CA LYS A 159 -8.90 -5.41 -11.87
C LYS A 159 -8.88 -5.17 -13.37
N GLN A 160 -9.37 -4.01 -13.82
CA GLN A 160 -9.27 -3.61 -15.23
C GLN A 160 -7.81 -3.59 -15.71
N LEU A 161 -6.88 -3.06 -14.89
CA LEU A 161 -5.46 -3.09 -15.20
C LEU A 161 -4.91 -4.53 -15.32
N ALA A 162 -5.35 -5.44 -14.45
CA ALA A 162 -4.99 -6.85 -14.54
C ALA A 162 -5.55 -7.50 -15.82
N ASP A 163 -6.78 -7.18 -16.21
CA ASP A 163 -7.40 -7.64 -17.46
C ASP A 163 -6.65 -7.15 -18.71
N MET A 164 -5.91 -6.04 -18.61
CA MET A 164 -4.97 -5.56 -19.64
C MET A 164 -3.65 -6.35 -19.68
N GLY A 165 -3.49 -7.41 -18.86
CA GLY A 165 -2.28 -8.22 -18.76
C GLY A 165 -1.16 -7.60 -17.93
N LEU A 166 -1.47 -6.62 -17.07
CA LEU A 166 -0.48 -5.85 -16.30
C LEU A 166 -0.48 -6.20 -14.80
N GLU A 167 -0.96 -7.38 -14.42
CA GLU A 167 -1.04 -7.83 -13.02
C GLU A 167 0.32 -8.03 -12.33
N GLU A 168 1.38 -8.28 -13.13
CA GLU A 168 2.76 -8.43 -12.68
C GLU A 168 3.51 -7.08 -12.60
N LYS A 169 2.85 -5.97 -12.93
CA LYS A 169 3.43 -4.63 -12.83
C LYS A 169 3.23 -4.01 -11.46
N GLY A 170 3.93 -2.90 -11.23
CA GLY A 170 3.80 -2.09 -10.03
C GLY A 170 2.47 -1.35 -9.97
N THR A 171 2.02 -1.02 -8.77
CA THR A 171 0.73 -0.31 -8.55
C THR A 171 0.62 1.02 -9.29
N GLN A 172 1.73 1.66 -9.65
CA GLN A 172 1.77 2.88 -10.46
C GLN A 172 1.32 2.68 -11.91
N ALA A 173 1.28 1.43 -12.40
CA ALA A 173 0.78 1.10 -13.73
C ALA A 173 -0.70 1.42 -13.92
N LEU A 174 -1.45 1.69 -12.83
CA LEU A 174 -2.83 2.19 -12.85
C LEU A 174 -3.00 3.39 -13.80
N TYR A 175 -1.98 4.23 -13.93
CA TYR A 175 -1.95 5.35 -14.87
C TYR A 175 -2.36 4.94 -16.30
N LYS A 176 -1.99 3.73 -16.75
CA LYS A 176 -2.31 3.22 -18.10
C LYS A 176 -3.81 2.97 -18.32
N VAL A 177 -4.59 2.77 -17.26
CA VAL A 177 -6.06 2.65 -17.35
C VAL A 177 -6.70 4.00 -17.71
N LEU A 178 -6.05 5.11 -17.34
CA LEU A 178 -6.61 6.46 -17.47
C LEU A 178 -6.20 7.16 -18.78
N MET A 179 -5.12 6.69 -19.42
CA MET A 179 -4.60 7.32 -20.62
C MET A 179 -5.33 6.83 -21.87
N PRO A 180 -5.66 7.73 -22.82
CA PRO A 180 -6.26 7.34 -24.08
C PRO A 180 -5.35 6.39 -24.89
N HIS A 181 -5.97 5.43 -25.58
CA HIS A 181 -5.32 4.52 -26.52
C HIS A 181 -5.21 5.12 -27.91
#